data_AF-A0A816XCY6-F1
#
_entry.id   AF-A0A816XCY6-F1
#
_cell.length_a   1.000
_cell.length_b   1.000
_cell.length_c   1.000
_cell.angle_alpha   90.00
_cell.angle_beta   90.00
_cell.angle_gamma   90.00
#
_symmetry.space_group_name_H-M   'P 1'
#
loop_
_entity.id
_entity.type
_entity.pdbx_description
1 polymer ?
#
loop_
_entity_poly.entity_id
_entity_poly.type
_entity_poly.pdbx_seq_one_letter_code
_entity_poly.pdbx_strand_id
1 'polypeptide(L)'
;MKSFILVAASIVCTGILIFAVASSNTKNEIPQKHIEVVLRDIGHRLLLSAKDSSSRVLPIKQLNENTYQISFQNNFGFIADTLINIVEREFQKNALAKDYIVNLRSCEQKETVFAFEINNQAGNLTPCNGRKLDVGCYIVEINLLKPASFNFFCLLLLIIPLGVVGFHLKNRLNKKEEQAPISDTTDYIPLGNYKFYAANHVLTIEDKSITLSEKEAKALKIFAENINQIVERELLMKAIWEDEGIVVISRNVDVLVSKLRKKLSDDTAIKFINVHAKGYKLVIE
;
A
#
# COMPACT_ATOMS: atom_id res chain seq x y z
N MET A 1 -18.27 -18.46 -7.49
CA MET A 1 -17.90 -17.27 -8.32
C MET A 1 -17.97 -15.93 -7.59
N LYS A 2 -19.10 -15.51 -7.00
CA LYS A 2 -19.22 -14.18 -6.34
C LYS A 2 -18.20 -13.91 -5.21
N SER A 3 -17.79 -14.93 -4.46
CA SER A 3 -16.83 -14.79 -3.35
C SER A 3 -15.38 -14.56 -3.81
N PHE A 4 -14.96 -15.18 -4.91
CA PHE A 4 -13.63 -14.98 -5.49
C PHE A 4 -13.45 -13.56 -6.06
N ILE A 5 -14.51 -13.01 -6.65
CA ILE A 5 -14.52 -11.65 -7.19
C ILE A 5 -14.36 -10.61 -6.07
N LEU A 6 -15.00 -10.83 -4.91
CA LEU A 6 -14.88 -9.94 -3.74
C LEU A 6 -13.46 -9.93 -3.14
N VAL A 7 -12.79 -11.09 -3.08
CA VAL A 7 -11.42 -11.19 -2.57
C VAL A 7 -10.43 -10.53 -3.54
N ALA A 8 -10.58 -10.76 -4.84
CA ALA A 8 -9.75 -10.11 -5.85
C ALA A 8 -9.91 -8.58 -5.85
N ALA A 9 -11.15 -8.08 -5.73
CA ALA A 9 -11.43 -6.66 -5.64
C ALA A 9 -10.82 -6.02 -4.38
N SER A 10 -10.85 -6.72 -3.23
CA SER A 10 -10.25 -6.23 -1.99
C SER A 10 -8.73 -6.11 -2.10
N ILE A 11 -8.05 -7.08 -2.70
CA ILE A 11 -6.58 -7.06 -2.90
C ILE A 11 -6.19 -5.92 -3.84
N VAL A 12 -6.92 -5.73 -4.94
CA VAL A 12 -6.69 -4.64 -5.89
C VAL A 12 -6.88 -3.28 -5.22
N CYS A 13 -7.96 -3.08 -4.45
CA CYS A 13 -8.19 -1.85 -3.69
C CYS A 13 -7.09 -1.57 -2.66
N THR A 14 -6.59 -2.59 -1.96
CA THR A 14 -5.46 -2.42 -1.03
C THR A 14 -4.17 -2.09 -1.75
N GLY A 15 -3.89 -2.70 -2.91
CA GLY A 15 -2.72 -2.38 -3.72
C GLY A 15 -2.76 -0.95 -4.26
N ILE A 16 -3.93 -0.48 -4.71
CA ILE A 16 -4.14 0.90 -5.17
C ILE A 16 -3.96 1.89 -4.01
N LEU A 17 -4.46 1.57 -2.82
CA LEU A 17 -4.26 2.40 -1.62
C LEU A 17 -2.78 2.48 -1.24
N ILE A 18 -2.06 1.36 -1.21
CA ILE A 18 -0.62 1.33 -0.90
C ILE A 18 0.18 2.12 -1.93
N PHE A 19 -0.17 2.01 -3.22
CA PHE A 19 0.50 2.77 -4.29
C PHE A 19 0.21 4.28 -4.19
N ALA A 20 -1.03 4.66 -3.86
CA ALA A 20 -1.39 6.06 -3.63
C ALA A 20 -0.65 6.66 -2.42
N VAL A 21 -0.47 5.87 -1.34
CA VAL A 21 0.33 6.25 -0.16
C VAL A 21 1.82 6.39 -0.52
N ALA A 22 2.36 5.48 -1.34
CA ALA A 22 3.76 5.54 -1.74
C ALA A 22 4.05 6.75 -2.64
N SER A 23 3.11 7.10 -3.51
CA SER A 23 3.22 8.24 -4.42
C SER A 23 3.15 9.60 -3.69
N SER A 24 2.34 9.71 -2.63
CA SER A 24 2.20 10.95 -1.84
C SER A 24 3.41 11.26 -0.94
N ASN A 25 4.34 10.31 -0.76
CA ASN A 25 5.51 10.45 0.10
C ASN A 25 6.75 11.06 -0.58
N THR A 26 6.63 11.61 -1.80
CA THR A 26 7.70 12.41 -2.39
C THR A 26 7.78 13.78 -1.71
N LYS A 27 8.26 13.77 -0.45
CA LYS A 27 8.69 14.99 0.24
C LYS A 27 9.92 15.54 -0.49
N ASN A 28 9.70 16.48 -1.40
CA ASN A 28 10.78 17.33 -1.92
C ASN A 28 11.19 18.30 -0.81
N GLU A 29 11.93 17.83 0.18
CA GLU A 29 12.53 18.70 1.18
C GLU A 29 13.65 19.53 0.53
N ILE A 30 13.41 20.83 0.39
CA ILE A 30 14.40 21.77 -0.12
C ILE A 30 15.60 21.79 0.86
N PRO A 31 16.84 21.68 0.38
CA PRO A 31 18.02 21.70 1.24
C PRO A 31 18.07 22.97 2.10
N GLN A 32 18.26 22.83 3.42
CA GLN A 32 18.30 23.95 4.37
C GLN A 32 19.31 25.04 3.99
N LYS A 33 20.47 24.65 3.43
CA LYS A 33 21.49 25.58 2.92
C LYS A 33 20.99 26.42 1.74
N HIS A 34 20.12 25.86 0.90
CA HIS A 34 19.54 26.60 -0.22
C HIS A 34 18.58 27.69 0.27
N ILE A 35 17.77 27.38 1.28
CA ILE A 35 16.88 28.36 1.95
C ILE A 35 17.69 29.55 2.47
N GLU A 36 18.80 29.28 3.17
CA GLU A 36 19.67 30.35 3.68
C GLU A 36 20.15 31.29 2.56
N VAL A 37 20.61 30.75 1.43
CA VAL A 37 21.09 31.56 0.29
C VAL A 37 19.99 32.43 -0.29
N VAL A 38 18.78 31.88 -0.48
CA VAL A 38 17.64 32.63 -1.03
C VAL A 38 17.22 33.75 -0.09
N LEU A 39 17.16 33.49 1.22
CA LEU A 39 16.81 34.51 2.22
C LEU A 39 17.88 35.63 2.29
N ARG A 40 19.16 35.29 2.11
CA ARG A 40 20.23 36.28 2.00
C ARG A 40 20.08 37.13 0.73
N ASP A 41 19.68 36.54 -0.41
CA ASP A 41 19.43 37.30 -1.64
C ASP A 41 18.25 38.28 -1.49
N ILE A 42 17.18 37.88 -0.81
CA ILE A 42 16.06 38.77 -0.46
C ILE A 42 16.56 39.97 0.34
N GLY A 43 17.33 39.73 1.40
CA GLY A 43 17.90 40.81 2.21
C GLY A 43 18.82 41.73 1.39
N HIS A 44 19.64 41.15 0.52
CA HIS A 44 20.54 41.90 -0.35
C HIS A 44 19.77 42.82 -1.31
N ARG A 45 18.74 42.30 -1.99
CA ARG A 45 17.91 43.10 -2.90
C ARG A 45 17.14 44.18 -2.17
N LEU A 46 16.69 43.90 -0.95
CA LEU A 46 16.01 44.89 -0.13
C LEU A 46 16.93 46.09 0.16
N LEU A 47 18.18 45.83 0.58
CA LEU A 47 19.18 46.88 0.77
C LEU A 47 19.47 47.66 -0.51
N LEU A 48 19.64 46.97 -1.64
CA LEU A 48 19.85 47.63 -2.94
C LEU A 48 18.68 48.55 -3.32
N SER A 49 17.45 48.14 -3.03
CA SER A 49 16.26 48.97 -3.28
C SER A 49 16.21 50.23 -2.40
N ALA A 50 16.79 50.15 -1.20
CA ALA A 50 17.00 51.27 -0.29
C ALA A 50 18.24 52.11 -0.66
N LYS A 51 18.88 51.84 -1.82
CA LYS A 51 20.13 52.46 -2.29
C LYS A 51 21.33 52.19 -1.38
N ASP A 52 21.30 51.09 -0.64
CA ASP A 52 22.42 50.64 0.20
C ASP A 52 23.11 49.42 -0.42
N SER A 53 24.30 49.64 -0.96
CA SER A 53 25.15 48.59 -1.54
C SER A 53 26.27 48.12 -0.60
N SER A 54 26.38 48.72 0.59
CA SER A 54 27.51 48.54 1.50
C SER A 54 27.18 47.72 2.73
N SER A 55 25.95 47.85 3.24
CA SER A 55 25.51 47.14 4.43
C SER A 55 25.45 45.65 4.21
N ARG A 56 25.83 44.90 5.24
CA ARG A 56 25.80 43.44 5.21
C ARG A 56 24.44 42.92 5.67
N VAL A 57 23.99 41.87 5.01
CA VAL A 57 22.96 40.96 5.55
C VAL A 57 23.65 40.06 6.57
N LEU A 58 23.21 40.13 7.82
CA LEU A 58 23.74 39.34 8.92
C LEU A 58 23.37 37.85 8.75
N PRO A 59 24.03 36.93 9.48
CA PRO A 59 23.70 35.50 9.41
C PRO A 59 22.20 35.26 9.63
N ILE A 60 21.60 34.45 8.77
CA ILE A 60 20.17 34.09 8.87
C ILE A 60 19.99 33.27 10.13
N LYS A 61 19.05 33.68 10.99
CA LYS A 61 18.72 32.92 12.20
C LYS A 61 17.46 32.11 11.96
N GLN A 62 17.52 30.82 12.25
CA GLN A 62 16.33 29.98 12.28
C GLN A 62 15.74 30.04 13.69
N LEU A 63 14.52 30.56 13.83
CA LEU A 63 13.83 30.66 15.12
C LEU A 63 13.11 29.34 15.46
N ASN A 64 12.44 28.76 14.46
CA ASN A 64 11.69 27.51 14.55
C ASN A 64 11.91 26.67 13.28
N GLU A 65 11.37 25.45 13.20
CA GLU A 65 11.51 24.57 12.02
C GLU A 65 11.14 25.23 10.68
N ASN A 66 10.21 26.21 10.71
CA ASN A 66 9.68 26.88 9.53
C ASN A 66 9.84 28.41 9.56
N THR A 67 10.45 28.98 10.60
CA THR A 67 10.54 30.44 10.78
C THR A 67 11.99 30.90 10.72
N TYR A 68 12.26 31.84 9.83
CA TYR A 68 13.59 32.38 9.57
C TYR A 68 13.60 33.88 9.77
N GLN A 69 14.75 34.41 10.20
CA GLN A 69 14.94 35.81 10.53
C GLN A 69 16.13 36.36 9.73
N ILE A 70 15.86 37.43 8.98
CA ILE A 70 16.85 38.22 8.25
C ILE A 70 17.10 39.50 9.06
N SER A 71 18.36 39.80 9.31
CA SER A 71 18.79 41.01 10.02
C SER A 71 19.86 41.75 9.22
N PHE A 72 19.97 43.05 9.46
CA PHE A 72 20.81 43.95 8.68
C PHE A 72 21.82 44.66 9.58
N GLN A 73 22.97 45.02 9.03
CA GLN A 73 24.03 45.68 9.79
C GLN A 73 23.67 47.13 10.17
N ASN A 74 23.02 47.87 9.27
CA ASN A 74 22.71 49.28 9.44
C ASN A 74 21.21 49.55 9.25
N ASN A 75 20.77 50.72 9.73
CA ASN A 75 19.41 51.20 9.57
C ASN A 75 19.16 51.64 8.11
N PHE A 76 17.95 51.38 7.61
CA PHE A 76 17.55 51.75 6.26
C PHE A 76 16.04 52.01 6.23
N GLY A 77 15.57 52.72 5.20
CA GLY A 77 14.15 52.97 4.94
C GLY A 77 13.79 52.52 3.53
N PHE A 78 12.57 52.04 3.33
CA PHE A 78 12.12 51.46 2.06
C PHE A 78 10.60 51.57 1.92
N ILE A 79 10.07 51.19 0.75
CA ILE A 79 8.62 51.18 0.49
C ILE A 79 8.09 49.76 0.70
N ALA A 80 6.97 49.61 1.40
CA ALA A 80 6.40 48.31 1.77
C ALA A 80 6.25 47.35 0.57
N ASP A 81 5.76 47.85 -0.57
CA ASP A 81 5.57 47.06 -1.80
C ASP A 81 6.87 46.42 -2.29
N THR A 82 8.00 47.05 -2.02
CA THR A 82 9.30 46.56 -2.49
C THR A 82 9.66 45.25 -1.81
N LEU A 83 9.42 45.13 -0.51
CA LEU A 83 9.64 43.88 0.22
C LEU A 83 8.69 42.77 -0.27
N ILE A 84 7.41 43.10 -0.46
CA ILE A 84 6.40 42.14 -0.97
C ILE A 84 6.84 41.58 -2.32
N ASN A 85 7.15 42.46 -3.27
CA ASN A 85 7.55 42.09 -4.63
C ASN A 85 8.87 41.30 -4.67
N ILE A 86 9.84 41.65 -3.82
CA ILE A 86 11.13 40.94 -3.75
C ILE A 86 10.90 39.51 -3.25
N VAL A 87 10.16 39.35 -2.14
CA VAL A 87 9.91 38.02 -1.56
C VAL A 87 9.13 37.15 -2.54
N GLU A 88 8.05 37.69 -3.12
CA GLU A 88 7.22 36.94 -4.06
C GLU A 88 8.01 36.47 -5.27
N ARG A 89 8.80 37.36 -5.88
CA ARG A 89 9.65 37.02 -7.02
C ARG A 89 10.68 35.95 -6.68
N GLU A 90 11.39 36.08 -5.55
CA GLU A 90 12.42 35.10 -5.17
C GLU A 90 11.82 33.74 -4.80
N PHE A 91 10.62 33.71 -4.22
CA PHE A 91 9.96 32.46 -3.87
C PHE A 91 9.39 31.75 -5.10
N GLN A 92 8.84 32.50 -6.06
CA GLN A 92 8.42 31.95 -7.35
C GLN A 92 9.61 31.41 -8.16
N LYS A 93 10.71 32.18 -8.22
CA LYS A 93 11.91 31.82 -8.98
C LYS A 93 12.61 30.57 -8.45
N ASN A 94 12.72 30.43 -7.13
CA ASN A 94 13.45 29.34 -6.49
C ASN A 94 12.53 28.22 -5.94
N ALA A 95 11.22 28.32 -6.21
CA ALA A 95 10.19 27.38 -5.73
C ALA A 95 10.25 27.09 -4.22
N LEU A 96 10.54 28.12 -3.41
CA LEU A 96 10.88 27.95 -1.99
C LEU A 96 9.68 27.57 -1.12
N ALA A 97 8.57 28.27 -1.30
CA ALA A 97 7.31 28.03 -0.61
C ALA A 97 6.16 28.59 -1.43
N LYS A 98 5.01 27.91 -1.39
CA LYS A 98 3.77 28.37 -2.02
C LYS A 98 2.96 29.28 -1.10
N ASP A 99 2.96 28.95 0.20
CA ASP A 99 2.20 29.64 1.23
C ASP A 99 3.18 30.11 2.32
N TYR A 100 3.12 31.38 2.70
CA TYR A 100 4.06 31.97 3.66
C TYR A 100 3.55 33.28 4.25
N ILE A 101 4.07 33.63 5.43
CA ILE A 101 3.79 34.88 6.14
C ILE A 101 5.10 35.62 6.36
N VAL A 102 5.11 36.92 6.09
CA VAL A 102 6.26 37.79 6.32
C VAL A 102 5.90 38.88 7.31
N ASN A 103 6.70 39.02 8.35
CA ASN A 103 6.57 40.04 9.38
C ASN A 103 7.82 40.95 9.36
N LEU A 104 7.61 42.24 9.27
CA LEU A 104 8.62 43.26 9.51
C LEU A 104 8.52 43.73 10.95
N ARG A 105 9.57 43.56 11.74
CA ARG A 105 9.62 43.94 13.15
C ARG A 105 10.64 45.05 13.40
N SER A 106 10.35 45.91 14.36
CA SER A 106 11.33 46.87 14.88
C SER A 106 12.35 46.16 15.79
N CYS A 107 13.64 46.47 15.65
CA CYS A 107 14.68 45.90 16.53
C CYS A 107 14.50 46.31 17.99
N GLU A 108 14.02 47.52 18.24
CA GLU A 108 13.96 48.14 19.57
C GLU A 108 12.74 47.66 20.34
N GLN A 109 11.57 47.81 19.75
CA GLN A 109 10.28 47.51 20.40
C GLN A 109 9.88 46.05 20.23
N LYS A 110 10.50 45.32 19.29
CA LYS A 110 10.09 43.96 18.87
C LYS A 110 8.63 43.88 18.43
N GLU A 111 8.00 45.01 18.11
CA GLU A 111 6.64 45.09 17.60
C GLU A 111 6.64 44.92 16.08
N THR A 112 5.54 44.37 15.55
CA THR A 112 5.34 44.24 14.11
C THR A 112 4.97 45.59 13.52
N VAL A 113 5.84 46.10 12.67
CA VAL A 113 5.66 47.36 11.94
C VAL A 113 4.71 47.14 10.75
N PHE A 114 4.86 46.01 10.06
CA PHE A 114 4.06 45.63 8.91
C PHE A 114 4.14 44.11 8.68
N ALA A 115 3.09 43.50 8.14
CA ALA A 115 3.08 42.08 7.79
C ALA A 115 2.20 41.80 6.57
N PHE A 116 2.52 40.75 5.83
CA PHE A 116 1.71 40.26 4.72
C PHE A 116 1.73 38.73 4.65
N GLU A 117 0.67 38.17 4.06
CA GLU A 117 0.49 36.74 3.85
C GLU A 117 0.22 36.45 2.37
N ILE A 118 0.88 35.43 1.84
CA ILE A 118 0.59 34.85 0.53
C ILE A 118 0.14 33.42 0.78
N ASN A 119 -1.10 33.12 0.39
CA ASN A 119 -1.75 31.86 0.68
C ASN A 119 -2.69 31.48 -0.46
N ASN A 120 -2.46 30.32 -1.08
CA ASN A 120 -3.25 29.88 -2.23
C ASN A 120 -4.67 29.43 -1.85
N GLN A 121 -4.94 29.14 -0.57
CA GLN A 121 -6.25 28.66 -0.10
C GLN A 121 -7.14 29.81 0.39
N ALA A 122 -6.59 30.70 1.22
CA ALA A 122 -7.32 31.82 1.83
C ALA A 122 -7.25 33.11 0.99
N GLY A 123 -6.36 33.17 0.00
CA GLY A 123 -6.05 34.37 -0.77
C GLY A 123 -4.90 35.18 -0.16
N ASN A 124 -4.38 36.12 -0.95
CA ASN A 124 -3.25 36.95 -0.55
C ASN A 124 -3.73 38.17 0.27
N LEU A 125 -3.03 38.45 1.37
CA LEU A 125 -3.27 39.59 2.25
C LEU A 125 -2.02 40.48 2.28
N THR A 126 -2.03 41.55 1.48
CA THR A 126 -0.91 42.50 1.36
C THR A 126 -1.35 43.91 1.77
N PRO A 127 -1.45 44.19 3.09
CA PRO A 127 -1.83 45.52 3.56
C PRO A 127 -0.70 46.56 3.32
N CYS A 128 -0.97 47.84 3.61
CA CYS A 128 0.05 48.90 3.62
C CYS A 128 0.75 49.22 2.29
N ASN A 129 0.18 48.83 1.14
CA ASN A 129 0.71 49.17 -0.18
C ASN A 129 0.92 50.69 -0.34
N GLY A 130 2.01 51.08 -0.98
CA GLY A 130 2.42 52.47 -1.22
C GLY A 130 3.02 53.21 -0.02
N ARG A 131 3.09 52.59 1.17
CA ARG A 131 3.63 53.26 2.37
C ARG A 131 5.15 53.25 2.37
N LYS A 132 5.73 54.44 2.59
CA LYS A 132 7.16 54.61 2.84
C LYS A 132 7.44 54.41 4.32
N LEU A 133 8.41 53.56 4.63
CA LEU A 133 8.94 53.35 5.96
C LEU A 133 10.16 54.25 6.15
N ASP A 134 10.21 54.90 7.31
CA ASP A 134 11.33 55.77 7.68
C ASP A 134 12.62 54.96 7.91
N VAL A 135 13.74 55.66 8.05
CA VAL A 135 15.02 55.01 8.31
C VAL A 135 15.03 54.49 9.74
N GLY A 136 15.11 53.17 9.90
CA GLY A 136 15.08 52.52 11.21
C GLY A 136 15.77 51.16 11.21
N CYS A 137 15.85 50.56 12.40
CA CYS A 137 16.34 49.19 12.55
C CYS A 137 15.18 48.22 12.37
N TYR A 138 15.24 47.44 11.30
CA TYR A 138 14.20 46.47 10.95
C TYR A 138 14.75 45.05 10.87
N ILE A 139 13.87 44.10 11.18
CA ILE A 139 14.11 42.67 11.09
C ILE A 139 12.98 42.07 10.26
N VAL A 140 13.32 41.21 9.30
CA VAL A 140 12.33 40.50 8.49
C VAL A 140 12.24 39.06 9.00
N GLU A 141 11.07 38.67 9.50
CA GLU A 141 10.75 37.30 9.91
C GLU A 141 9.85 36.65 8.85
N ILE A 142 10.26 35.49 8.33
CA ILE A 142 9.52 34.77 7.30
C ILE A 142 9.15 33.40 7.84
N ASN A 143 7.85 33.11 7.86
CA ASN A 143 7.28 31.84 8.27
C ASN A 143 6.79 31.07 7.04
N LEU A 144 7.41 29.93 6.75
CA LEU A 144 7.04 29.06 5.63
C LEU A 144 5.89 28.13 6.06
N LEU A 145 4.71 28.28 5.45
CA LEU A 145 3.57 27.43 5.76
C LEU A 145 3.73 26.10 5.00
N LYS A 146 4.13 25.05 5.71
CA LYS A 146 4.17 23.69 5.13
C LYS A 146 2.78 23.06 5.20
N PRO A 147 2.31 22.41 4.13
CA PRO A 147 1.07 21.64 4.20
C PRO A 147 1.22 20.53 5.25
N ALA A 148 0.17 20.29 6.02
CA ALA A 148 0.16 19.21 7.01
C ALA A 148 0.52 17.90 6.31
N SER A 149 1.58 17.23 6.76
CA SER A 149 1.93 15.91 6.25
C SER A 149 0.88 14.93 6.75
N PHE A 150 0.03 14.45 5.83
CA PHE A 150 -0.98 13.48 6.16
C PHE A 150 -0.30 12.18 6.60
N ASN A 151 -0.50 11.77 7.86
CA ASN A 151 0.09 10.55 8.38
C ASN A 151 -0.71 9.35 7.84
N PHE A 152 -0.33 8.89 6.64
CA PHE A 152 -0.93 7.73 5.98
C PHE A 152 -0.80 6.44 6.82
N PHE A 153 0.01 6.41 7.87
CA PHE A 153 0.07 5.28 8.80
C PHE A 153 -1.28 5.01 9.49
N CYS A 154 -2.14 6.01 9.65
CA CYS A 154 -3.50 5.81 10.16
C CYS A 154 -4.38 4.98 9.19
N LEU A 155 -4.10 4.97 7.89
CA LEU A 155 -4.82 4.13 6.93
C LEU A 155 -4.50 2.64 7.10
N LEU A 156 -3.32 2.28 7.63
CA LEU A 156 -2.98 0.88 7.96
C LEU A 156 -3.91 0.32 9.06
N LEU A 157 -4.38 1.17 9.99
CA LEU A 157 -5.33 0.75 11.03
C LEU A 157 -6.70 0.35 10.47
N LEU A 158 -7.06 0.75 9.24
CA LEU A 158 -8.28 0.31 8.55
C LEU A 158 -8.09 -1.03 7.81
N ILE A 159 -6.85 -1.39 7.45
CA ILE A 159 -6.55 -2.65 6.75
C ILE A 159 -6.61 -3.85 7.71
N ILE A 160 -6.21 -3.66 8.97
CA ILE A 160 -6.25 -4.69 10.02
C ILE A 160 -7.67 -5.23 10.27
N PRO A 161 -8.70 -4.40 10.52
CA PRO A 161 -10.06 -4.88 10.75
C PRO A 161 -10.68 -5.50 9.49
N LEU A 162 -10.38 -4.99 8.28
CA LEU A 162 -10.82 -5.61 7.03
C LEU A 162 -10.20 -7.00 6.82
N GLY A 163 -8.92 -7.16 7.16
CA GLY A 163 -8.23 -8.46 7.13
C GLY A 163 -8.82 -9.45 8.14
N VAL A 164 -9.12 -8.99 9.36
CA VAL A 164 -9.75 -9.81 10.41
C VAL A 164 -11.18 -10.21 10.02
N VAL A 165 -11.99 -9.28 9.51
CA VAL A 165 -13.36 -9.55 9.03
C VAL A 165 -13.33 -10.50 7.83
N GLY A 166 -12.42 -10.30 6.87
CA GLY A 166 -12.21 -11.19 5.73
C GLY A 166 -11.79 -12.61 6.15
N PHE A 167 -10.87 -12.73 7.11
CA PHE A 167 -10.48 -14.01 7.70
C PHE A 167 -11.65 -14.67 8.43
N HIS A 168 -12.43 -13.92 9.20
CA HIS A 168 -13.57 -14.44 9.94
C HIS A 168 -14.73 -14.88 9.03
N LEU A 169 -14.97 -14.18 7.91
CA LEU A 169 -15.93 -14.57 6.88
C LEU A 169 -15.46 -15.79 6.08
N LYS A 170 -14.17 -15.86 5.73
CA LYS A 170 -13.58 -17.07 5.11
C LYS A 170 -13.68 -18.27 6.03
N ASN A 171 -13.42 -18.07 7.33
CA ASN A 171 -13.52 -19.15 8.31
C ASN A 171 -14.98 -19.56 8.56
N ARG A 172 -15.94 -18.64 8.44
CA ARG A 172 -17.39 -18.97 8.49
C ARG A 172 -17.92 -19.63 7.21
N LEU A 173 -17.33 -19.36 6.04
CA LEU A 173 -17.64 -20.08 4.80
C LEU A 173 -17.04 -21.49 4.82
N ASN A 174 -15.82 -21.66 5.35
CA ASN A 174 -15.20 -22.97 5.53
C ASN A 174 -15.80 -23.78 6.71
N LYS A 175 -16.42 -23.14 7.70
CA LYS A 175 -17.19 -23.81 8.77
C LYS A 175 -18.64 -24.11 8.42
N LYS A 176 -19.08 -23.85 7.18
CA LYS A 176 -20.44 -24.20 6.73
C LYS A 176 -20.50 -25.50 5.92
N GLU A 177 -19.52 -26.38 6.12
CA GLU A 177 -19.57 -27.80 5.78
C GLU A 177 -19.15 -28.62 7.01
N GLU A 178 -19.91 -28.48 8.09
CA GLU A 178 -20.05 -29.59 9.02
C GLU A 178 -21.55 -29.86 9.20
N GLN A 179 -21.92 -31.04 8.69
CA GLN A 179 -23.13 -31.82 8.97
C GLN A 179 -24.43 -31.37 8.29
N ALA A 180 -24.64 -31.91 7.08
CA ALA A 180 -25.91 -32.58 6.81
C ALA A 180 -25.68 -34.09 7.02
N PRO A 181 -26.59 -34.81 7.70
CA PRO A 181 -26.54 -36.26 7.73
C PRO A 181 -26.66 -36.76 6.29
N ILE A 182 -25.86 -37.76 5.97
CA ILE A 182 -25.86 -38.46 4.69
C ILE A 182 -27.30 -38.91 4.44
N SER A 183 -27.98 -38.27 3.50
CA SER A 183 -29.21 -38.82 2.94
C SER A 183 -28.82 -40.10 2.24
N ASP A 184 -29.55 -41.18 2.48
CA ASP A 184 -29.42 -42.50 1.86
C ASP A 184 -29.47 -42.42 0.32
N THR A 185 -28.38 -42.02 -0.30
CA THR A 185 -28.13 -42.30 -1.71
C THR A 185 -27.20 -43.50 -1.78
N THR A 186 -27.73 -44.59 -2.29
CA THR A 186 -27.13 -45.93 -2.39
C THR A 186 -25.90 -45.99 -3.32
N ASP A 187 -25.51 -44.87 -3.94
CA ASP A 187 -24.42 -44.82 -4.92
C ASP A 187 -23.09 -44.41 -4.28
N TYR A 188 -22.41 -45.39 -3.68
CA TYR A 188 -21.00 -45.28 -3.30
C TYR A 188 -20.17 -46.33 -4.05
N ILE A 189 -18.91 -46.00 -4.33
CA ILE A 189 -17.96 -46.94 -4.93
C ILE A 189 -17.17 -47.61 -3.80
N PRO A 190 -17.25 -48.95 -3.65
CA PRO A 190 -16.45 -49.66 -2.66
C PRO A 190 -14.98 -49.66 -3.08
N LEU A 191 -14.10 -49.25 -2.16
CA LEU A 191 -12.66 -49.22 -2.33
C LEU A 191 -12.01 -49.84 -1.09
N GLY A 192 -11.78 -51.15 -1.10
CA GLY A 192 -11.34 -51.87 0.10
C GLY A 192 -12.36 -51.67 1.23
N ASN A 193 -11.89 -51.15 2.37
CA ASN A 193 -12.72 -50.79 3.53
C ASN A 193 -13.32 -49.37 3.44
N TYR A 194 -12.97 -48.59 2.40
CA TYR A 194 -13.54 -47.27 2.17
C TYR A 194 -14.83 -47.34 1.34
N LYS A 195 -15.79 -46.49 1.71
CA LYS A 195 -16.92 -46.12 0.85
C LYS A 195 -16.64 -44.75 0.26
N PHE A 196 -16.49 -44.69 -1.06
CA PHE A 196 -16.22 -43.44 -1.77
C PHE A 196 -17.49 -42.85 -2.38
N TYR A 197 -17.88 -41.67 -1.92
CA TYR A 197 -19.00 -40.89 -2.43
C TYR A 197 -18.49 -39.83 -3.41
N ALA A 198 -18.42 -40.18 -4.69
CA ALA A 198 -17.86 -39.32 -5.73
C ALA A 198 -18.61 -37.99 -5.86
N ALA A 199 -19.94 -37.98 -5.73
CA ALA A 199 -20.76 -36.77 -5.84
C ALA A 199 -20.51 -35.76 -4.70
N ASN A 200 -20.19 -36.27 -3.51
CA ASN A 200 -20.01 -35.45 -2.31
C ASN A 200 -18.53 -35.17 -2.02
N HIS A 201 -17.61 -35.74 -2.80
CA HIS A 201 -16.16 -35.71 -2.55
C HIS A 201 -15.78 -36.21 -1.15
N VAL A 202 -16.45 -37.24 -0.64
CA VAL A 202 -16.20 -37.80 0.70
C VAL A 202 -15.77 -39.27 0.61
N LEU A 203 -14.74 -39.62 1.37
CA LEU A 203 -14.38 -41.00 1.72
C LEU A 203 -14.85 -41.28 3.14
N THR A 204 -15.46 -42.43 3.36
CA THR A 204 -15.79 -42.89 4.71
C THR A 204 -15.15 -44.25 4.96
N ILE A 205 -14.58 -44.43 6.14
CA ILE A 205 -14.09 -45.71 6.65
C ILE A 205 -14.53 -45.83 8.09
N GLU A 206 -15.26 -46.89 8.43
CA GLU A 206 -15.91 -47.05 9.73
C GLU A 206 -16.68 -45.77 10.11
N ASP A 207 -16.26 -45.06 11.18
CA ASP A 207 -16.87 -43.81 11.67
C ASP A 207 -16.10 -42.54 11.26
N LYS A 208 -15.08 -42.65 10.41
CA LYS A 208 -14.27 -41.51 9.97
C LYS A 208 -14.69 -41.05 8.58
N SER A 209 -15.03 -39.77 8.46
CA SER A 209 -15.24 -39.09 7.17
C SER A 209 -14.01 -38.26 6.78
N ILE A 210 -13.51 -38.47 5.58
CA ILE A 210 -12.37 -37.76 5.00
C ILE A 210 -12.84 -36.99 3.76
N THR A 211 -12.74 -35.67 3.78
CA THR A 211 -13.10 -34.82 2.64
C THR A 211 -11.97 -34.78 1.60
N LEU A 212 -12.35 -34.88 0.33
CA LEU A 212 -11.49 -34.75 -0.84
C LEU A 212 -11.68 -33.39 -1.50
N SER A 213 -10.61 -32.84 -2.05
CA SER A 213 -10.74 -31.76 -3.03
C SER A 213 -11.30 -32.31 -4.35
N GLU A 214 -11.88 -31.43 -5.17
CA GLU A 214 -12.47 -31.78 -6.47
C GLU A 214 -11.50 -32.59 -7.36
N LYS A 215 -10.22 -32.20 -7.40
CA LYS A 215 -9.17 -32.90 -8.17
C LYS A 215 -8.83 -34.26 -7.59
N GLU A 216 -8.81 -34.39 -6.27
CA GLU A 216 -8.58 -35.66 -5.59
C GLU A 216 -9.76 -36.62 -5.83
N ALA A 217 -11.00 -36.14 -5.77
CA ALA A 217 -12.18 -36.95 -6.03
C ALA A 217 -12.26 -37.40 -7.50
N LYS A 218 -11.98 -36.50 -8.46
CA LYS A 218 -11.94 -36.86 -9.89
C LYS A 218 -10.86 -37.89 -10.18
N ALA A 219 -9.66 -37.73 -9.61
CA ALA A 219 -8.59 -38.70 -9.74
C ALA A 219 -8.94 -40.06 -9.12
N LEU A 220 -9.48 -40.04 -7.89
CA LEU A 220 -9.85 -41.28 -7.20
C LEU A 220 -10.96 -42.02 -7.93
N LYS A 221 -11.92 -41.29 -8.53
CA LYS A 221 -12.95 -41.88 -9.40
C LYS A 221 -12.34 -42.60 -10.59
N ILE A 222 -11.39 -41.98 -11.30
CA ILE A 222 -10.69 -42.62 -12.42
C ILE A 222 -9.96 -43.89 -11.96
N PHE A 223 -9.26 -43.84 -10.82
CA PHE A 223 -8.59 -45.02 -10.29
C PHE A 223 -9.56 -46.12 -9.82
N ALA A 224 -10.71 -45.74 -9.26
CA ALA A 224 -11.75 -46.66 -8.81
C ALA A 224 -12.46 -47.38 -9.97
N GLU A 225 -12.65 -46.69 -11.10
CA GLU A 225 -13.19 -47.28 -12.33
C GLU A 225 -12.16 -48.20 -13.03
N ASN A 226 -10.86 -48.01 -12.76
CA ASN A 226 -9.75 -48.71 -13.39
C ASN A 226 -8.91 -49.50 -12.37
N ILE A 227 -9.56 -50.13 -11.39
CA ILE A 227 -8.87 -50.96 -10.39
C ILE A 227 -8.10 -52.07 -11.10
N ASN A 228 -6.88 -52.33 -10.64
CA ASN A 228 -5.94 -53.28 -11.20
C ASN A 228 -5.47 -52.99 -12.64
N GLN A 229 -5.80 -51.84 -13.20
CA GLN A 229 -5.35 -51.39 -14.52
C GLN A 229 -4.34 -50.24 -14.39
N ILE A 230 -3.52 -50.07 -15.43
CA ILE A 230 -2.53 -48.98 -15.48
C ILE A 230 -3.23 -47.74 -16.01
N VAL A 231 -3.28 -46.70 -15.18
CA VAL A 231 -3.76 -45.37 -15.59
C VAL A 231 -2.57 -44.53 -16.01
N GLU A 232 -2.54 -44.13 -17.27
CA GLU A 232 -1.46 -43.32 -17.85
C GLU A 232 -1.44 -41.91 -17.27
N ARG A 233 -0.23 -41.33 -17.14
CA ARG A 233 -0.09 -39.96 -16.61
C ARG A 233 -0.79 -38.93 -17.50
N GLU A 234 -0.70 -39.12 -18.82
CA GLU A 234 -1.34 -38.23 -19.81
C GLU A 234 -2.86 -38.23 -19.67
N LEU A 235 -3.47 -39.40 -19.48
CA LEU A 235 -4.91 -39.52 -19.23
C LEU A 235 -5.32 -38.77 -17.95
N LEU A 236 -4.56 -38.92 -16.85
CA LEU A 236 -4.82 -38.19 -15.61
C LEU A 236 -4.66 -36.69 -15.77
N MET A 237 -3.62 -36.23 -16.47
CA MET A 237 -3.40 -34.80 -16.72
C MET A 237 -4.56 -34.20 -17.52
N LYS A 238 -4.97 -34.89 -18.59
CA LYS A 238 -6.08 -34.48 -19.43
C LYS A 238 -7.39 -34.44 -18.67
N ALA A 239 -7.76 -35.55 -18.03
CA ALA A 239 -9.04 -35.68 -17.35
C ALA A 239 -9.15 -34.75 -16.14
N ILE A 240 -8.07 -34.41 -15.43
CA ILE A 240 -8.17 -33.61 -14.20
C ILE A 240 -7.93 -32.11 -14.44
N TRP A 241 -7.16 -31.73 -15.47
CA TRP A 241 -6.76 -30.32 -15.69
C TRP A 241 -7.06 -29.76 -17.08
N GLU A 242 -6.99 -30.56 -18.16
CA GLU A 242 -7.22 -30.01 -19.52
C GLU A 242 -8.67 -29.61 -19.75
N ASP A 243 -9.64 -30.32 -19.16
CA ASP A 243 -11.06 -29.94 -19.20
C ASP A 243 -11.32 -28.54 -18.56
N GLU A 244 -10.42 -28.07 -17.69
CA GLU A 244 -10.46 -26.75 -17.03
C GLU A 244 -9.57 -25.72 -17.75
N GLY A 245 -8.93 -26.07 -18.86
CA GLY A 245 -8.00 -25.20 -19.60
C GLY A 245 -6.64 -25.03 -18.92
N ILE A 246 -6.26 -25.93 -18.00
CA ILE A 246 -5.02 -25.85 -17.23
C ILE A 246 -4.02 -26.89 -17.77
N VAL A 247 -2.86 -26.43 -18.26
CA VAL A 247 -1.77 -27.33 -18.68
C VAL A 247 -0.89 -27.65 -17.47
N VAL A 248 -0.71 -28.94 -17.16
CA VAL A 248 0.11 -29.41 -16.04
C VAL A 248 1.21 -30.36 -16.51
N ILE A 249 2.28 -30.45 -15.72
CA ILE A 249 3.41 -31.37 -15.95
C ILE A 249 3.20 -32.64 -15.11
N SER A 250 3.78 -33.76 -15.55
CA SER A 250 3.71 -35.07 -14.89
C SER A 250 3.96 -35.07 -13.37
N ARG A 251 4.81 -34.17 -12.86
CA ARG A 251 5.07 -34.04 -11.40
C ARG A 251 3.81 -33.70 -10.58
N ASN A 252 2.82 -33.01 -11.16
CA ASN A 252 1.58 -32.68 -10.46
C ASN A 252 0.72 -33.92 -10.21
N VAL A 253 0.76 -34.90 -11.12
CA VAL A 253 0.12 -36.21 -10.94
C VAL A 253 0.78 -36.96 -9.79
N ASP A 254 2.11 -36.93 -9.70
CA ASP A 254 2.84 -37.60 -8.62
C ASP A 254 2.48 -37.02 -7.23
N VAL A 255 2.34 -35.69 -7.12
CA VAL A 255 1.89 -35.03 -5.89
C VAL A 255 0.45 -35.42 -5.56
N LEU A 256 -0.44 -35.51 -6.55
CA LEU A 256 -1.83 -35.89 -6.34
C LEU A 256 -1.93 -37.34 -5.83
N VAL A 257 -1.20 -38.27 -6.43
CA VAL A 257 -1.15 -39.67 -5.98
C VAL A 257 -0.55 -39.76 -4.57
N SER A 258 0.46 -38.95 -4.25
CA SER A 258 1.03 -38.88 -2.89
C SER A 258 0.01 -38.42 -1.85
N LYS A 259 -0.83 -37.43 -2.18
CA LYS A 259 -1.92 -36.98 -1.29
C LYS A 259 -2.99 -38.06 -1.13
N LEU A 260 -3.42 -38.70 -2.22
CA LEU A 260 -4.40 -39.80 -2.15
C LEU A 260 -3.88 -40.96 -1.31
N ARG A 261 -2.62 -41.36 -1.48
CA ARG A 261 -1.98 -42.40 -0.67
C ARG A 261 -2.01 -42.08 0.83
N LYS A 262 -1.79 -40.82 1.21
CA LYS A 262 -1.88 -40.37 2.62
C LYS A 262 -3.30 -40.39 3.17
N LYS A 263 -4.32 -40.19 2.33
CA LYS A 263 -5.73 -40.21 2.76
C LYS A 263 -6.32 -41.62 2.86
N LEU A 264 -5.77 -42.54 2.07
CA LEU A 264 -6.16 -43.94 2.01
C LEU A 264 -5.22 -44.83 2.85
N SER A 265 -4.41 -44.25 3.73
CA SER A 265 -3.41 -44.99 4.52
C SER A 265 -4.00 -45.84 5.63
N ASP A 266 -5.25 -45.61 6.02
CA ASP A 266 -5.89 -46.38 7.11
C ASP A 266 -6.28 -47.79 6.65
N ASP A 267 -6.34 -48.02 5.32
CA ASP A 267 -6.53 -49.36 4.75
C ASP A 267 -5.26 -49.84 4.04
N THR A 268 -4.58 -50.83 4.65
CA THR A 268 -3.36 -51.42 4.10
C THR A 268 -3.60 -52.27 2.85
N ALA A 269 -4.85 -52.62 2.54
CA ALA A 269 -5.21 -53.35 1.32
C ALA A 269 -5.02 -52.48 0.06
N ILE A 270 -5.13 -51.16 0.19
CA ILE A 270 -5.11 -50.24 -0.95
C ILE A 270 -3.69 -49.75 -1.22
N LYS A 271 -3.17 -50.06 -2.41
CA LYS A 271 -1.80 -49.69 -2.81
C LYS A 271 -1.80 -48.99 -4.17
N PHE A 272 -1.12 -47.84 -4.20
CA PHE A 272 -0.77 -47.16 -5.45
C PHE A 272 0.63 -47.59 -5.89
N ILE A 273 0.70 -48.44 -6.91
CA ILE A 273 1.94 -48.94 -7.52
C ILE A 273 2.36 -48.01 -8.66
N ASN A 274 3.62 -47.57 -8.66
CA ASN A 274 4.18 -46.79 -9.75
C ASN A 274 4.70 -47.73 -10.84
N VAL A 275 4.20 -47.57 -12.06
CA VAL A 275 4.70 -48.28 -13.24
C VAL A 275 5.59 -47.34 -14.03
N HIS A 276 6.90 -47.61 -14.02
CA HIS A 276 7.92 -46.75 -14.61
C HIS A 276 7.60 -46.44 -16.08
N ALA A 277 7.76 -45.18 -16.46
CA ALA A 277 7.46 -44.63 -17.80
C ALA A 277 6.01 -44.75 -18.31
N LYS A 278 5.09 -45.40 -17.58
CA LYS A 278 3.67 -45.56 -18.00
C LYS A 278 2.69 -44.80 -17.13
N GLY A 279 2.67 -45.05 -15.82
CA GLY A 279 1.63 -44.46 -14.99
C GLY A 279 1.57 -44.99 -13.56
N TYR A 280 0.35 -45.00 -13.04
CA TYR A 280 0.03 -45.51 -11.72
C TYR A 280 -1.05 -46.59 -11.82
N LYS A 281 -0.97 -47.58 -10.94
CA LYS A 281 -1.96 -48.65 -10.81
C LYS A 281 -2.49 -48.66 -9.39
N LEU A 282 -3.81 -48.59 -9.24
CA LEU A 282 -4.47 -48.83 -7.96
C LEU A 282 -4.72 -50.34 -7.82
N VAL A 283 -4.24 -50.93 -6.74
CA VAL A 283 -4.43 -52.34 -6.41
C VAL A 283 -5.11 -52.42 -5.05
N ILE A 284 -6.03 -53.37 -4.94
CA ILE A 284 -6.71 -53.75 -3.69
C ILE A 284 -6.38 -55.22 -3.46
N GLU A 285 -5.65 -55.52 -2.39
CA GLU A 285 -5.17 -56.87 -2.01
C GLU A 285 -5.73 -57.31 -0.65
#